data_AF-A0A9K3KMZ9-F1
#
_entry.id   AF-A0A9K3KMZ9-F1
#
_cell.length_a   1.000
_cell.length_b   1.000
_cell.length_c   1.000
_cell.angle_alpha   90.00
_cell.angle_beta   90.00
_cell.angle_gamma   90.00
#
_symmetry.space_group_name_H-M   'P 1'
#
loop_
_entity.id
_entity.type
_entity.pdbx_description
1 polymer ?
#
loop_
_entity_poly.entity_id
_entity_poly.type
_entity_poly.pdbx_seq_one_letter_code
_entity_poly.pdbx_strand_id
1 'polypeptide(L)'
;MPGTPAHGNPTRSKLVNNLVAKVRLAETRGQGKDTQSTRPLEMIEYKAILSTFRATPGPILQMKVKNPLMALYQWHLITRIDDVCNFKVSDPSKVVLLP
;
A
#
# COMPACT_ATOMS: atom_id res chain seq x y z
N MET A 1 -16.36 46.47 16.59
CA MET A 1 -16.24 45.00 16.44
C MET A 1 -14.85 44.70 15.90
N PRO A 2 -13.94 44.05 16.66
CA PRO A 2 -12.62 43.70 16.14
C PRO A 2 -12.77 42.56 15.11
N GLY A 3 -12.08 42.72 13.98
CA GLY A 3 -12.29 41.96 12.76
C GLY A 3 -11.95 40.47 12.86
N THR A 4 -12.77 39.68 12.18
CA THR A 4 -12.58 38.25 11.90
C THR A 4 -11.21 38.02 11.23
N PRO A 5 -10.39 37.04 11.66
CA PRO A 5 -9.13 36.77 10.98
C PRO A 5 -9.42 36.31 9.55
N ALA A 6 -8.82 37.02 8.59
CA ALA A 6 -8.93 36.76 7.17
C ALA A 6 -8.53 35.31 6.86
N HIS A 7 -9.48 34.56 6.31
CA HIS A 7 -9.27 33.22 5.76
C HIS A 7 -8.42 33.34 4.49
N GLY A 8 -7.11 33.50 4.66
CA GLY A 8 -6.15 33.66 3.57
C GLY A 8 -5.75 32.31 2.97
N ASN A 9 -5.64 32.23 1.64
CA ASN A 9 -5.16 31.05 0.93
C ASN A 9 -3.83 30.56 1.55
N PRO A 10 -3.77 29.34 2.13
CA PRO A 10 -2.59 28.82 2.82
C PRO A 10 -1.31 28.86 1.99
N THR A 11 -1.40 28.74 0.65
CA THR A 11 -0.25 28.81 -0.28
C THR A 11 0.29 30.23 -0.50
N ARG A 12 -0.42 31.28 -0.10
CA ARG A 12 0.13 32.67 -0.07
C ARG A 12 0.92 32.96 1.20
N SER A 13 0.86 32.09 2.20
CA SER A 13 1.67 32.24 3.40
C SER A 13 3.14 32.05 3.05
N LYS A 14 3.96 33.06 3.38
CA LYS A 14 5.43 32.99 3.23
C LYS A 14 6.01 31.73 3.88
N LEU A 15 5.40 31.24 4.97
CA LEU A 15 5.83 30.03 5.66
C LEU A 15 5.70 28.78 4.79
N VAL A 16 4.58 28.65 4.06
CA VAL A 16 4.35 27.49 3.18
C VAL A 16 5.30 27.53 1.99
N ASN A 17 5.50 28.69 1.38
CA ASN A 17 6.43 28.84 0.26
C ASN A 17 7.89 28.58 0.69
N ASN A 18 8.29 29.03 1.88
CA ASN A 18 9.61 28.74 2.43
C ASN A 18 9.80 27.24 2.71
N LEU A 19 8.75 26.56 3.18
CA LEU A 19 8.78 25.10 3.37
C LEU A 19 8.99 24.37 2.05
N VAL A 20 8.23 24.72 1.01
CA VAL A 20 8.37 24.13 -0.33
C VAL A 20 9.77 24.35 -0.90
N ALA A 21 10.32 25.56 -0.77
CA ALA A 21 11.68 25.86 -1.21
C ALA A 21 12.74 25.02 -0.46
N LYS A 22 12.58 24.82 0.84
CA LYS A 22 13.46 23.96 1.65
C LYS A 22 13.40 22.50 1.22
N VAL A 23 12.21 21.97 0.97
CA VAL A 23 12.02 20.58 0.50
C VAL A 23 12.72 20.37 -0.85
N ARG A 24 12.48 21.25 -1.83
CA ARG A 24 13.15 21.18 -3.15
C ARG A 24 14.68 21.27 -3.05
N LEU A 25 15.20 22.10 -2.15
CA LEU A 25 16.64 22.23 -1.93
C LEU A 25 17.24 20.96 -1.29
N ALA A 26 16.52 20.32 -0.38
CA ALA A 26 16.94 19.05 0.22
C ALA A 26 16.92 17.91 -0.81
N GLU A 27 15.90 17.86 -1.67
CA GLU A 27 15.80 16.89 -2.78
C GLU A 27 16.96 17.03 -3.76
N THR A 28 17.22 18.25 -4.25
CA THR A 28 18.33 18.52 -5.20
C THR A 28 19.72 18.23 -4.63
N ARG A 29 19.88 18.29 -3.30
CA ARG A 29 21.14 17.95 -2.60
C ARG A 29 21.27 16.47 -2.26
N GLY A 30 20.28 15.64 -2.58
CA GLY A 30 20.26 14.24 -2.17
C GLY A 30 20.19 14.06 -0.65
N GLN A 31 19.74 15.08 0.09
CA GLN A 31 19.52 15.02 1.55
C GLN A 31 18.16 14.42 1.91
N GLY A 32 17.41 13.97 0.90
CA GLY A 32 16.20 13.18 1.09
C GLY A 32 16.53 11.82 1.71
N LYS A 33 15.54 11.23 2.38
CA LYS A 33 15.63 9.84 2.83
C LYS A 33 15.61 8.93 1.60
N ASP A 34 16.43 7.88 1.61
CA ASP A 34 16.35 6.83 0.58
C ASP A 34 14.93 6.34 0.40
N THR A 35 14.55 6.09 -0.85
CA THR A 35 13.20 5.67 -1.19
C THR A 35 12.91 4.31 -0.55
N GLN A 36 12.02 4.30 0.44
CA GLN A 36 11.57 3.07 1.12
C GLN A 36 10.36 2.44 0.40
N SER A 37 10.11 2.78 -0.87
CA SER A 37 8.96 2.28 -1.63
C SER A 37 9.10 0.81 -2.01
N THR A 38 10.34 0.32 -2.14
CA THR A 38 10.67 -1.08 -2.44
C THR A 38 11.04 -1.83 -1.16
N ARG A 39 10.16 -1.80 -0.16
CA ARG A 39 10.36 -2.53 1.10
C ARG A 39 9.44 -3.75 1.20
N PRO A 40 9.79 -4.76 2.01
CA PRO A 40 8.87 -5.85 2.34
C PRO A 40 7.60 -5.33 3.00
N LEU A 41 6.49 -6.01 2.71
CA LEU A 41 5.20 -5.74 3.34
C LEU A 41 5.24 -6.17 4.81
N GLU A 42 4.77 -5.32 5.72
CA GLU A 42 4.68 -5.64 7.13
C GLU A 42 3.35 -6.34 7.46
N MET A 43 3.33 -7.13 8.53
CA MET A 43 2.14 -7.90 8.94
C MET A 43 0.92 -7.01 9.18
N ILE A 44 1.13 -5.78 9.68
CA ILE A 44 0.03 -4.85 9.96
C ILE A 44 -0.64 -4.35 8.67
N GLU A 45 0.17 -4.07 7.65
CA GLU A 45 -0.27 -3.64 6.32
C GLU A 45 -0.98 -4.78 5.60
N TYR A 46 -0.43 -5.99 5.74
CA TYR A 46 -1.03 -7.20 5.20
C TYR A 46 -2.41 -7.47 5.79
N LYS A 47 -2.58 -7.34 7.12
CA LYS A 47 -3.90 -7.44 7.77
C LYS A 47 -4.86 -6.37 7.27
N ALA A 48 -4.38 -5.15 7.03
CA ALA A 48 -5.21 -4.09 6.46
C ALA A 48 -5.71 -4.45 5.06
N ILE A 49 -4.84 -4.99 4.19
CA ILE A 49 -5.22 -5.47 2.84
C ILE A 49 -6.34 -6.52 2.92
N LEU A 50 -6.21 -7.52 3.79
CA LEU A 50 -7.24 -8.56 3.97
C LEU A 50 -8.56 -7.99 4.49
N SER A 51 -8.50 -7.03 5.42
CA SER A 51 -9.67 -6.33 5.94
C SER A 51 -10.37 -5.55 4.82
N THR A 52 -9.61 -4.83 4.01
CA THR A 52 -10.11 -4.07 2.87
C THR A 52 -10.84 -4.98 1.88
N PHE A 53 -10.25 -6.11 1.46
CA PHE A 53 -10.93 -7.03 0.54
C PHE A 53 -12.29 -7.51 1.05
N ARG A 54 -12.37 -7.81 2.36
CA ARG A 54 -13.62 -8.29 2.99
C ARG A 54 -14.67 -7.18 3.15
N ALA A 55 -14.23 -5.94 3.34
CA ALA A 55 -15.08 -4.77 3.51
C ALA A 55 -15.53 -4.16 2.17
N THR A 56 -14.78 -4.39 1.08
CA THR A 56 -15.10 -3.85 -0.24
C THR A 56 -16.43 -4.44 -0.77
N PRO A 57 -17.40 -3.60 -1.16
CA PRO A 57 -18.62 -4.07 -1.81
C PRO A 57 -18.30 -4.64 -3.19
N GLY A 58 -18.90 -5.77 -3.52
CA GLY A 58 -18.68 -6.44 -4.79
C GLY A 58 -19.14 -7.90 -4.76
N PRO A 59 -19.00 -8.62 -5.87
CA PRO A 59 -19.44 -10.00 -5.92
C PRO A 59 -18.62 -10.85 -4.94
N ILE A 60 -19.36 -11.67 -4.16
CA ILE A 60 -18.85 -12.38 -2.97
C ILE A 60 -17.67 -13.28 -3.33
N LEU A 61 -17.77 -14.00 -4.46
CA LEU A 61 -16.73 -14.91 -4.91
C LEU A 61 -15.40 -14.19 -5.13
N GLN A 62 -15.41 -12.96 -5.66
CA GLN A 62 -14.19 -12.22 -5.94
C GLN A 62 -13.66 -11.54 -4.67
N MET A 63 -14.52 -10.79 -3.96
CA MET A 63 -14.08 -9.91 -2.87
C MET A 63 -13.86 -10.66 -1.54
N LYS A 64 -14.72 -11.64 -1.23
CA LYS A 64 -14.69 -12.34 0.06
C LYS A 64 -13.96 -13.68 0.01
N VAL A 65 -13.85 -14.29 -1.17
CA VAL A 65 -13.24 -15.62 -1.34
C VAL A 65 -11.91 -15.52 -2.11
N LYS A 66 -11.96 -15.16 -3.40
CA LYS A 66 -10.79 -15.19 -4.28
C LYS A 66 -9.68 -14.25 -3.81
N ASN A 67 -9.94 -12.95 -3.73
CA ASN A 67 -8.87 -11.97 -3.44
C ASN A 67 -8.21 -12.20 -2.07
N PRO A 68 -8.96 -12.49 -0.97
CA PRO A 68 -8.35 -12.84 0.31
C PRO A 68 -7.54 -14.14 0.24
N LEU A 69 -8.04 -15.18 -0.46
CA LEU A 69 -7.32 -16.44 -0.62
C LEU A 69 -5.98 -16.24 -1.34
N MET A 70 -5.99 -15.46 -2.43
CA MET A 70 -4.79 -15.16 -3.20
C MET A 70 -3.75 -14.41 -2.36
N ALA A 71 -4.19 -13.42 -1.58
CA ALA A 71 -3.32 -12.70 -0.67
C ALA A 71 -2.77 -13.59 0.45
N LEU A 72 -3.57 -14.53 0.98
CA LEU A 72 -3.14 -15.53 1.97
C LEU A 72 -2.06 -16.44 1.41
N TYR A 73 -2.26 -16.95 0.20
CA TYR A 73 -1.29 -17.78 -0.48
C TYR A 73 0.03 -17.03 -0.73
N GLN A 74 -0.06 -15.78 -1.22
CA GLN A 74 1.12 -14.94 -1.47
C GLN A 74 1.98 -14.76 -0.21
N TRP A 75 1.34 -14.44 0.92
CA TRP A 75 2.03 -14.17 2.18
C TRP A 75 2.66 -15.41 2.81
N HIS A 76 1.92 -16.53 2.87
CA HIS A 76 2.38 -17.72 3.59
C HIS A 76 3.34 -18.58 2.79
N LEU A 77 3.25 -18.55 1.46
CA LEU A 77 4.12 -19.35 0.59
C LEU A 77 5.23 -18.52 -0.08
N ILE A 78 5.37 -17.25 0.28
CA ILE A 78 6.40 -16.33 -0.24
C ILE A 78 6.47 -16.40 -1.77
N THR A 79 5.29 -16.39 -2.40
CA THR A 79 5.15 -16.54 -3.85
C THR A 79 4.92 -15.20 -4.51
N ARG A 80 5.34 -15.06 -5.77
CA ARG A 80 4.97 -13.88 -6.55
C ARG A 80 3.48 -13.95 -6.83
N ILE A 81 2.80 -12.79 -6.85
CA ILE A 81 1.34 -12.76 -7.08
C ILE A 81 0.95 -13.43 -8.41
N ASP A 82 1.80 -13.33 -9.44
CA ASP A 82 1.61 -14.00 -10.73
C ASP A 82 1.62 -15.54 -10.61
N ASP A 83 2.44 -16.09 -9.71
CA ASP A 83 2.52 -17.53 -9.46
C ASP A 83 1.27 -18.04 -8.73
N VAL A 84 0.63 -17.16 -7.96
CA VAL A 84 -0.66 -17.44 -7.32
C VAL A 84 -1.76 -17.47 -8.37
N CYS A 85 -1.74 -16.54 -9.33
CA CYS A 85 -2.74 -16.45 -10.42
C CYS A 85 -2.70 -17.66 -11.36
N ASN A 86 -1.54 -18.33 -11.47
CA ASN A 86 -1.37 -19.54 -12.26
C ASN A 86 -1.51 -20.83 -11.46
N PHE A 87 -2.11 -20.79 -10.27
CA PHE A 87 -2.29 -21.99 -9.45
C PHE A 87 -3.18 -23.02 -10.16
N LYS A 88 -2.59 -24.17 -10.51
CA LYS A 88 -3.29 -25.34 -11.06
C LYS A 88 -3.32 -26.43 -10.00
N VAL A 89 -4.52 -26.94 -9.69
CA VAL A 89 -4.72 -28.04 -8.73
C VAL A 89 -3.98 -29.31 -9.16
N SER A 90 -3.78 -29.49 -10.47
CA SER A 90 -3.10 -30.63 -11.06
C SER A 90 -1.58 -30.46 -11.21
N ASP A 91 -0.98 -29.38 -10.71
CA ASP A 91 0.47 -29.16 -10.84
C ASP A 91 1.26 -29.99 -9.82
N PRO A 92 1.96 -31.05 -10.24
CA PRO A 92 2.67 -31.95 -9.33
C PRO A 92 3.82 -31.27 -8.59
N SER A 93 4.31 -30.13 -9.09
CA SER A 93 5.41 -29.36 -8.50
C SER A 93 5.06 -28.73 -7.15
N LYS A 94 3.77 -28.65 -6.81
CA LYS A 94 3.25 -28.04 -5.57
C LYS A 94 2.51 -29.03 -4.65
N VAL A 95 2.50 -30.33 -4.99
CA VAL A 95 1.81 -31.41 -4.26
C VAL A 95 2.57 -31.89 -3.01
N VAL A 96 3.77 -31.36 -2.72
CA VAL A 96 4.65 -31.89 -1.66
C VAL A 96 4.31 -31.41 -0.24
N LEU A 97 3.16 -30.76 0.00
CA LEU A 97 2.85 -30.18 1.32
C LEU A 97 1.48 -30.55 1.88
N LEU A 98 1.09 -31.83 1.84
CA LEU A 98 0.18 -32.39 2.85
C LEU A 98 0.51 -33.88 3.08
N PRO A 99 0.75 -34.31 4.34
CA PRO A 99 0.83 -35.74 4.69
C PRO A 99 -0.53 -36.43 4.57
#